data_AF-U2P5J7-F1
#
_entry.id   AF-U2P5J7-F1
#
_cell.length_a   1.000
_cell.length_b   1.000
_cell.length_c   1.000
_cell.angle_alpha   90.00
_cell.angle_beta   90.00
_cell.angle_gamma   90.00
#
_symmetry.space_group_name_H-M   'P 1'
#
loop_
_entity.id
_entity.type
_entity.pdbx_description
1 polymer ?
#
loop_
_entity_poly.entity_id
_entity_poly.type
_entity_poly.pdbx_seq_one_letter_code
_entity_poly.pdbx_strand_id
1 'polypeptide(L)'
;ADKLAAEKAKGLKERPMRAMTVGVPNVGKSTLLNHLVQRKAAQVGDTPGVTKGQQWLRSSKHLELLDTPGILWPKFKDQETAQKLALTGAIKEKLYAKDDVALFALNFFRQYHADALIDRYHLATSDLELSDVDLLLKITEKVGMRDDYERASERLILDARRKKLGGFTLDRAPRAADDHE
;
A
#
# COMPACT_ATOMS: atom_id res chain seq x y z
N ALA A 1 20.88 28.86 5.95
CA ALA A 1 22.28 28.85 5.47
C ALA A 1 23.27 29.23 6.57
N ASP A 2 22.89 30.08 7.52
CA ASP A 2 23.80 30.73 8.47
C ASP A 2 24.42 29.81 9.52
N LYS A 3 23.71 28.74 9.92
CA LYS A 3 24.20 27.79 10.93
C LYS A 3 25.42 26.99 10.46
N LEU A 4 25.41 26.53 9.20
CA LEU A 4 26.51 25.79 8.59
C LEU A 4 27.75 26.68 8.38
N ALA A 5 27.55 27.94 7.99
CA ALA A 5 28.63 28.92 7.86
C ALA A 5 29.27 29.26 9.23
N ALA A 6 28.45 29.42 10.27
CA ALA A 6 28.91 29.67 11.63
C ALA A 6 29.68 28.47 12.23
N GLU A 7 29.27 27.24 11.93
CA GLU A 7 30.00 26.03 12.35
C GLU A 7 31.36 25.89 11.63
N LYS A 8 31.42 26.24 10.35
CA LYS A 8 32.67 26.26 9.56
C LYS A 8 33.65 27.32 10.07
N ALA A 9 33.15 28.50 10.45
CA ALA A 9 33.96 29.57 11.06
C ALA A 9 34.54 29.16 12.43
N LYS A 10 33.90 28.23 13.14
CA LYS A 10 34.38 27.65 14.41
C LYS A 10 35.33 26.46 14.22
N GLY A 11 35.75 26.16 12.99
CA GLY A 11 36.68 25.07 12.69
C GLY A 11 36.09 23.66 12.82
N LEU A 12 34.76 23.52 12.90
CA LEU A 12 34.14 22.20 12.91
C LEU A 12 34.26 21.55 11.53
N LYS A 13 34.66 20.27 11.50
CA LYS A 13 34.66 19.47 10.28
C LYS A 13 33.25 19.40 9.69
N GLU A 14 33.13 19.56 8.37
CA GLU A 14 31.87 19.36 7.65
C GLU A 14 31.33 17.95 7.92
N ARG A 15 30.09 17.87 8.41
CA ARG A 15 29.37 16.62 8.65
C ARG A 15 28.31 16.44 7.58
N PRO A 16 28.10 15.23 7.04
CA PRO A 16 27.02 15.00 6.10
C PRO A 16 25.66 15.19 6.78
N MET A 17 24.69 15.74 6.05
CA MET A 17 23.30 15.74 6.48
C MET A 17 22.80 14.30 6.57
N ARG A 18 22.06 14.00 7.63
CA ARG A 18 21.47 12.68 7.87
C ARG A 18 19.96 12.79 7.77
N ALA A 19 19.36 11.94 6.96
CA ALA A 19 17.92 11.79 6.88
C ALA A 19 17.54 10.32 7.00
N MET A 20 16.29 10.04 7.37
CA MET A 20 15.75 8.69 7.46
C MET A 20 14.35 8.64 6.87
N THR A 21 13.95 7.47 6.36
CA THR A 21 12.57 7.22 5.99
C THR A 21 11.81 6.57 7.13
N VAL A 22 10.52 6.91 7.29
CA VAL A 22 9.60 6.28 8.24
C VAL A 22 8.28 6.02 7.52
N GLY A 23 7.62 4.91 7.85
CA GLY A 23 6.30 4.58 7.29
C GLY A 23 5.97 3.10 7.40
N VAL A 24 4.74 2.73 7.03
CA VAL A 24 4.27 1.34 7.05
C VAL A 24 5.02 0.48 6.00
N PRO A 25 4.96 -0.86 6.07
CA PRO A 25 5.54 -1.72 5.04
C PRO A 25 4.98 -1.42 3.64
N ASN A 26 5.75 -1.76 2.61
CA ASN A 26 5.36 -1.70 1.19
C ASN A 26 4.99 -0.31 0.61
N VAL A 27 5.11 0.79 1.37
CA VAL A 27 4.91 2.16 0.83
C VAL A 27 6.02 2.67 -0.12
N GLY A 28 7.03 1.86 -0.43
CA GLY A 28 8.12 2.23 -1.35
C GLY A 28 9.31 2.95 -0.73
N LYS A 29 9.49 2.91 0.60
CA LYS A 29 10.63 3.54 1.32
C LYS A 29 11.99 3.22 0.67
N SER A 30 12.31 1.93 0.54
CA SER A 30 13.59 1.47 0.01
C SER A 30 13.74 1.75 -1.49
N THR A 31 12.63 1.79 -2.24
CA THR A 31 12.61 2.22 -3.65
C THR A 31 12.99 3.70 -3.78
N LEU A 32 12.35 4.57 -2.99
CA LEU A 32 12.66 6.00 -2.94
C LEU A 32 14.13 6.23 -2.57
N LEU A 33 14.62 5.53 -1.54
CA LEU A 33 16.00 5.66 -1.11
C LEU A 33 17.01 5.22 -2.18
N ASN A 34 16.79 4.07 -2.82
CA ASN A 34 17.61 3.61 -3.94
C ASN A 34 17.66 4.62 -5.09
N HIS A 35 16.52 5.27 -5.38
CA HIS A 35 16.46 6.33 -6.38
C HIS A 35 17.30 7.55 -5.96
N LEU A 36 17.21 7.97 -4.70
CA LEU A 36 17.99 9.09 -4.16
C LEU A 36 19.50 8.83 -4.09
N VAL A 37 19.93 7.57 -3.97
CA VAL A 37 21.36 7.20 -3.97
C VAL A 37 21.87 6.74 -5.35
N GLN A 38 21.01 6.74 -6.38
CA GLN A 38 21.31 6.31 -7.75
C GLN A 38 21.95 4.91 -7.87
N ARG A 39 21.69 4.03 -6.91
CA ARG A 39 22.20 2.65 -6.88
C ARG A 39 21.24 1.72 -6.15
N LYS A 40 21.26 0.45 -6.51
CA LYS A 40 20.47 -0.62 -5.84
C LYS A 40 21.16 -1.06 -4.54
N ALA A 41 21.12 -0.22 -3.51
CA ALA A 41 21.77 -0.51 -2.24
C ALA A 41 20.82 -1.15 -1.21
N ALA A 42 19.57 -0.70 -1.13
CA ALA A 42 18.55 -1.30 -0.29
C ALA A 42 17.78 -2.42 -1.01
N GLN A 43 17.38 -3.45 -0.26
CA GLN A 43 16.56 -4.54 -0.78
C GLN A 43 15.13 -4.04 -1.01
N VAL A 44 14.55 -4.34 -2.17
CA VAL A 44 13.19 -3.98 -2.54
C VAL A 44 12.40 -5.24 -2.87
N GLY A 45 11.16 -5.32 -2.38
CA GLY A 45 10.23 -6.40 -2.68
C GLY A 45 8.83 -6.02 -2.20
N ASP A 46 7.82 -6.70 -2.76
CA ASP A 46 6.39 -6.40 -2.52
C ASP A 46 5.82 -7.15 -1.31
N THR A 47 6.69 -7.81 -0.52
CA THR A 47 6.28 -8.53 0.68
C THR A 47 6.65 -7.72 1.93
N PRO A 48 5.72 -7.53 2.90
CA PRO A 48 6.05 -6.81 4.12
C PRO A 48 7.20 -7.48 4.88
N GLY A 49 8.16 -6.67 5.33
CA GLY A 49 9.33 -7.14 6.08
C GLY A 49 10.55 -7.53 5.23
N VAL A 50 10.60 -7.13 3.95
CA VAL A 50 11.81 -7.22 3.11
C VAL A 50 12.99 -6.49 3.75
N THR A 51 12.80 -5.25 4.19
CA THR A 51 13.81 -4.50 4.96
C THR A 51 13.85 -5.02 6.39
N LYS A 52 14.87 -5.82 6.72
CA LYS A 52 15.01 -6.48 8.04
C LYS A 52 15.83 -5.69 9.08
N GLY A 53 16.64 -4.73 8.64
CA GLY A 53 17.54 -3.97 9.50
C GLY A 53 17.73 -2.54 9.02
N GLN A 54 18.36 -1.72 9.85
CA GLN A 54 18.70 -0.34 9.52
C GLN A 54 20.01 -0.30 8.75
N GLN A 55 20.06 0.44 7.64
CA GLN A 55 21.28 0.58 6.82
C GLN A 55 21.48 2.03 6.38
N TRP A 56 22.72 2.51 6.48
CA TRP A 56 23.11 3.83 5.99
C TRP A 56 23.52 3.77 4.53
N LEU A 57 22.83 4.55 3.71
CA LEU A 57 23.06 4.73 2.29
C LEU A 57 23.68 6.11 2.06
N ARG A 58 24.93 6.14 1.61
CA ARG A 58 25.58 7.38 1.19
C ARG A 58 25.15 7.73 -0.24
N SER A 59 24.58 8.92 -0.43
CA SER A 59 24.25 9.50 -1.73
C SER A 59 25.38 10.42 -2.22
N SER A 60 25.97 11.21 -1.32
CA SER A 60 27.14 12.07 -1.59
C SER A 60 27.99 12.28 -0.33
N LYS A 61 29.07 13.07 -0.42
CA LYS A 61 29.84 13.51 0.76
C LYS A 61 29.01 14.32 1.77
N HIS A 62 27.85 14.83 1.35
CA HIS A 62 27.01 15.72 2.14
C HIS A 62 25.67 15.09 2.55
N LEU A 63 25.36 13.85 2.15
CA LEU A 63 24.07 13.21 2.45
C LEU A 63 24.20 11.71 2.76
N GLU A 64 23.79 11.33 3.97
CA GLU A 64 23.59 9.96 4.42
C GLU A 64 22.08 9.72 4.66
N LEU A 65 21.54 8.64 4.09
CA LEU A 65 20.14 8.25 4.21
C LEU A 65 20.01 6.94 4.97
N LEU A 66 19.14 6.87 5.96
CA LEU A 66 18.87 5.65 6.72
C LEU A 66 17.61 4.96 6.19
N ASP A 67 17.79 3.75 5.65
CA ASP A 67 16.68 2.85 5.30
C ASP A 67 16.24 2.10 6.55
N THR A 68 14.93 2.06 6.76
CA THR A 68 14.32 1.49 7.97
C THR A 68 13.26 0.45 7.61
N PRO A 69 13.09 -0.60 8.44
CA PRO A 69 11.94 -1.49 8.33
C PRO A 69 10.63 -0.71 8.38
N GLY A 70 9.63 -1.16 7.62
CA GLY A 70 8.29 -0.62 7.75
C GLY A 70 7.67 -0.98 9.10
N ILE A 71 7.03 -0.02 9.75
CA ILE A 71 6.44 -0.22 11.08
C ILE A 71 4.91 -0.13 10.96
N LEU A 72 4.21 -1.14 11.48
CA LEU A 72 2.78 -1.09 11.74
C LEU A 72 2.55 -0.98 13.24
N TRP A 73 1.47 -0.31 13.62
CA TRP A 73 0.99 -0.30 14.99
C TRP A 73 0.45 -1.68 15.39
N PRO A 74 0.70 -2.15 16.62
CA PRO A 74 0.37 -3.51 17.04
C PRO A 74 -1.14 -3.78 17.19
N LYS A 75 -1.97 -2.74 17.34
CA LYS A 75 -3.43 -2.86 17.42
C LYS A 75 -4.09 -1.79 16.55
N PHE A 76 -4.96 -2.23 15.64
CA PHE A 76 -5.85 -1.33 14.91
C PHE A 76 -7.03 -0.98 15.81
N LYS A 77 -7.37 0.30 15.91
CA LYS A 77 -8.59 0.75 16.61
C LYS A 77 -9.84 0.59 15.75
N ASP A 78 -9.64 0.52 14.44
CA ASP A 78 -10.68 0.52 13.42
C ASP A 78 -10.41 -0.62 12.43
N GLN A 79 -11.45 -1.42 12.18
CA GLN A 79 -11.38 -2.58 11.29
C GLN A 79 -11.25 -2.15 9.83
N GLU A 80 -11.86 -1.03 9.44
CA GLU A 80 -11.78 -0.53 8.07
C GLU A 80 -10.34 -0.16 7.71
N THR A 81 -9.62 0.51 8.61
CA THR A 81 -8.18 0.81 8.46
C THR A 81 -7.36 -0.46 8.24
N ALA A 82 -7.67 -1.54 8.97
CA ALA A 82 -6.98 -2.82 8.79
C ALA A 82 -7.26 -3.43 7.42
N GLN A 83 -8.51 -3.41 6.95
CA GLN A 83 -8.89 -3.89 5.62
C GLN A 83 -8.22 -3.06 4.51
N LYS A 84 -8.13 -1.73 4.65
CA LYS A 84 -7.42 -0.85 3.71
C LYS A 84 -5.93 -1.18 3.62
N LEU A 85 -5.27 -1.38 4.76
CA LEU A 85 -3.85 -1.76 4.82
C LEU A 85 -3.61 -3.18 4.31
N ALA A 86 -4.56 -4.10 4.51
CA ALA A 86 -4.49 -5.44 3.95
C ALA A 86 -4.65 -5.42 2.43
N LEU A 87 -5.65 -4.72 1.89
CA LEU A 87 -5.89 -4.60 0.44
C LEU A 87 -4.68 -3.96 -0.26
N THR A 88 -4.09 -2.91 0.33
CA THR A 88 -2.90 -2.24 -0.23
C THR A 88 -1.59 -3.00 -0.02
N GLY A 89 -1.60 -4.12 0.71
CA GLY A 89 -0.45 -4.98 0.90
C GLY A 89 0.52 -4.52 1.98
N ALA A 90 0.14 -3.58 2.85
CA ALA A 90 0.97 -3.20 4.00
C ALA A 90 1.01 -4.30 5.08
N ILE A 91 -0.06 -5.09 5.21
CA ILE A 91 -0.16 -6.23 6.15
C ILE A 91 0.19 -7.53 5.43
N LYS A 92 0.95 -8.42 6.10
CA LYS A 92 1.29 -9.74 5.56
C LYS A 92 0.03 -10.58 5.37
N GLU A 93 -0.06 -11.29 4.25
CA GLU A 93 -1.24 -12.06 3.85
C GLU A 93 -1.63 -13.14 4.86
N LYS A 94 -0.67 -13.70 5.59
CA LYS A 94 -0.92 -14.69 6.65
C LYS A 94 -1.58 -14.13 7.91
N LEU A 95 -1.78 -12.82 8.00
CA LEU A 95 -2.28 -12.14 9.20
C LEU A 95 -3.73 -11.65 9.07
N TYR A 96 -4.40 -11.93 7.96
CA TYR A 96 -5.81 -11.61 7.74
C TYR A 96 -6.52 -12.71 6.95
N ALA A 97 -7.84 -12.78 7.09
CA ALA A 97 -8.69 -13.64 6.28
C ALA A 97 -8.89 -12.99 4.90
N LYS A 98 -8.55 -13.71 3.82
CA LYS A 98 -8.53 -13.13 2.47
C LYS A 98 -9.92 -12.80 1.96
N ASP A 99 -10.90 -13.61 2.32
CA ASP A 99 -12.33 -13.42 2.07
C ASP A 99 -12.83 -12.12 2.68
N ASP A 100 -12.51 -11.82 3.95
CA ASP A 100 -12.92 -10.53 4.57
C ASP A 100 -12.40 -9.31 3.81
N VAL A 101 -11.14 -9.38 3.34
CA VAL A 101 -10.52 -8.30 2.57
C VAL A 101 -11.08 -8.25 1.14
N ALA A 102 -11.41 -9.39 0.55
CA ALA A 102 -12.04 -9.48 -0.77
C ALA A 102 -13.47 -8.95 -0.75
N LEU A 103 -14.26 -9.23 0.29
CA LEU A 103 -15.61 -8.67 0.47
C LEU A 103 -15.56 -7.15 0.64
N PHE A 104 -14.63 -6.64 1.46
CA PHE A 104 -14.37 -5.20 1.57
C PHE A 104 -14.01 -4.59 0.21
N ALA A 105 -13.11 -5.24 -0.54
CA ALA A 105 -12.72 -4.77 -1.87
C ALA A 105 -13.88 -4.79 -2.85
N LEU A 106 -14.70 -5.85 -2.88
CA LEU A 106 -15.89 -5.94 -3.73
C LEU A 106 -16.87 -4.82 -3.44
N ASN A 107 -17.16 -4.58 -2.17
CA ASN A 107 -18.02 -3.48 -1.75
C ASN A 107 -17.51 -2.12 -2.28
N PHE A 108 -16.21 -1.86 -2.09
CA PHE A 108 -15.56 -0.64 -2.58
C PHE A 108 -15.59 -0.52 -4.11
N PHE A 109 -15.13 -1.54 -4.84
CA PHE A 109 -15.06 -1.48 -6.30
C PHE A 109 -16.46 -1.47 -6.93
N ARG A 110 -17.46 -2.11 -6.33
CA ARG A 110 -18.86 -1.99 -6.76
C ARG A 110 -19.36 -0.55 -6.66
N GLN A 111 -19.03 0.14 -5.57
CA GLN A 111 -19.48 1.51 -5.36
C GLN A 111 -18.76 2.53 -6.27
N TYR A 112 -17.47 2.36 -6.52
CA TYR A 112 -16.64 3.40 -7.14
C TYR A 112 -16.08 3.04 -8.52
N HIS A 113 -16.12 1.76 -8.91
CA HIS A 113 -15.44 1.22 -10.09
C HIS A 113 -16.20 0.02 -10.69
N ALA A 114 -17.54 0.09 -10.72
CA ALA A 114 -18.42 -1.01 -11.15
C ALA A 114 -18.05 -1.57 -12.54
N ASP A 115 -17.81 -0.69 -13.51
CA ASP A 115 -17.44 -1.07 -14.88
C ASP A 115 -16.16 -1.91 -14.91
N ALA A 116 -15.17 -1.56 -14.08
CA ALA A 116 -13.91 -2.30 -14.01
C ALA A 116 -14.10 -3.72 -13.43
N LEU A 117 -15.04 -3.92 -12.51
CA LEU A 117 -15.41 -5.25 -12.03
C LEU A 117 -16.10 -6.07 -13.13
N ILE A 118 -17.07 -5.47 -13.81
CA ILE A 118 -17.80 -6.08 -14.92
C ILE A 118 -16.82 -6.54 -15.99
N ASP A 119 -15.95 -5.65 -16.46
CA ASP A 119 -14.98 -5.94 -17.51
C ASP A 119 -13.98 -7.01 -17.07
N ARG A 120 -13.48 -6.93 -15.84
CA ARG A 120 -12.43 -7.83 -15.34
C ARG A 120 -12.92 -9.27 -15.16
N TYR A 121 -14.14 -9.44 -14.67
CA TYR A 121 -14.71 -10.73 -14.30
C TYR A 121 -15.83 -11.20 -15.23
N HIS A 122 -16.10 -10.46 -16.31
CA HIS A 122 -17.16 -10.75 -17.29
C HIS A 122 -18.52 -10.95 -16.61
N LEU A 123 -18.85 -10.01 -15.72
CA LEU A 123 -20.11 -9.99 -15.00
C LEU A 123 -21.18 -9.29 -15.83
N ALA A 124 -22.44 -9.64 -15.62
CA ALA A 124 -23.56 -8.83 -16.07
C ALA A 124 -23.80 -7.67 -15.09
N THR A 125 -24.38 -6.56 -15.55
CA THR A 125 -24.76 -5.46 -14.66
C THR A 125 -25.68 -5.91 -13.52
N SER A 126 -26.58 -6.86 -13.79
CA SER A 126 -27.46 -7.46 -12.79
C SER A 126 -26.73 -8.26 -11.71
N ASP A 127 -25.51 -8.76 -11.99
CA ASP A 127 -24.73 -9.49 -10.99
C ASP A 127 -24.25 -8.57 -9.85
N LEU A 128 -24.19 -7.24 -10.07
CA LEU A 128 -23.79 -6.28 -9.02
C LEU A 128 -24.84 -6.07 -7.93
N GLU A 129 -26.09 -6.45 -8.22
CA GLU A 129 -27.21 -6.44 -7.26
C GLU A 129 -27.15 -7.59 -6.25
N LEU A 130 -26.25 -8.56 -6.47
CA LEU A 130 -26.02 -9.66 -5.54
C LEU A 130 -25.45 -9.16 -4.20
N SER A 131 -25.60 -9.98 -3.16
CA SER A 131 -24.85 -9.78 -1.93
C SER A 131 -23.34 -9.88 -2.20
N ASP A 132 -22.49 -9.25 -1.37
CA ASP A 132 -21.03 -9.31 -1.57
C ASP A 132 -20.51 -10.76 -1.57
N VAL A 133 -21.16 -11.65 -0.79
CA VAL A 133 -20.86 -13.09 -0.72
C VAL A 133 -21.26 -13.79 -2.01
N ASP A 134 -22.49 -13.60 -2.49
CA ASP A 134 -22.96 -14.23 -3.73
C ASP A 134 -22.19 -13.73 -4.95
N LEU A 135 -21.80 -12.45 -4.96
CA LEU A 135 -20.94 -11.88 -6.00
C LEU A 135 -19.55 -12.53 -5.98
N LEU A 136 -18.97 -12.75 -4.80
CA LEU A 136 -17.69 -13.47 -4.68
C LEU A 136 -17.81 -14.92 -5.20
N LEU A 137 -18.89 -15.63 -4.85
CA LEU A 137 -19.15 -16.98 -5.37
C LEU A 137 -19.30 -16.97 -6.90
N LYS A 138 -20.03 -15.99 -7.43
CA LYS A 138 -20.20 -15.80 -8.89
C LYS A 138 -18.87 -15.56 -9.59
N ILE A 139 -18.02 -14.70 -9.01
CA ILE A 139 -16.66 -14.46 -9.52
C ILE A 139 -15.85 -15.74 -9.47
N THR A 140 -15.91 -16.51 -8.37
CA THR A 140 -15.19 -17.78 -8.19
C THR A 140 -15.53 -18.79 -9.30
N GLU A 141 -16.81 -18.90 -9.65
CA GLU A 141 -17.29 -19.70 -10.80
C GLU A 141 -16.70 -19.18 -12.12
N LYS A 142 -16.86 -17.87 -12.40
CA LYS A 142 -16.41 -17.21 -13.64
C LYS A 142 -14.91 -17.30 -13.87
N VAL A 143 -14.11 -17.30 -12.80
CA VAL A 143 -12.65 -17.44 -12.88
C VAL A 143 -12.16 -18.89 -12.92
N GLY A 144 -13.08 -19.86 -12.98
CA GLY A 144 -12.77 -21.28 -13.10
C GLY A 144 -12.22 -21.91 -11.82
N MET A 145 -12.54 -21.33 -10.65
CA MET A 145 -12.06 -21.80 -9.35
C MET A 145 -13.05 -22.69 -8.62
N ARG A 146 -14.23 -22.96 -9.21
CA ARG A 146 -15.29 -23.81 -8.62
C ARG A 146 -15.68 -23.29 -7.22
N ASP A 147 -15.40 -24.06 -6.18
CA ASP A 147 -15.72 -23.73 -4.79
C ASP A 147 -14.50 -23.19 -4.02
N ASP A 148 -13.38 -22.92 -4.70
CA ASP A 148 -12.16 -22.36 -4.09
C ASP A 148 -12.25 -20.83 -3.99
N TYR A 149 -13.12 -20.37 -3.10
CA TYR A 149 -13.35 -18.94 -2.84
C TYR A 149 -12.14 -18.25 -2.18
N GLU A 150 -11.28 -19.00 -1.48
CA GLU A 150 -10.05 -18.43 -0.91
C GLU A 150 -9.09 -18.00 -2.03
N ARG A 151 -8.91 -18.85 -3.06
CA ARG A 151 -8.09 -18.52 -4.22
C ARG A 151 -8.71 -17.42 -5.08
N ALA A 152 -10.03 -17.37 -5.17
CA ALA A 152 -10.72 -16.25 -5.85
C ALA A 152 -10.53 -14.93 -5.10
N SER A 153 -10.61 -14.96 -3.77
CA SER A 153 -10.33 -13.81 -2.90
C SER A 153 -8.90 -13.31 -3.09
N GLU A 154 -7.92 -14.22 -3.12
CA GLU A 154 -6.52 -13.89 -3.41
C GLU A 154 -6.36 -13.25 -4.79
N ARG A 155 -7.02 -13.82 -5.82
CA ARG A 155 -7.00 -13.26 -7.18
C ARG A 155 -7.57 -11.85 -7.21
N LEU A 156 -8.68 -11.58 -6.51
CA LEU A 156 -9.30 -10.26 -6.45
C LEU A 156 -8.38 -9.23 -5.80
N ILE A 157 -7.78 -9.57 -4.66
CA ILE A 157 -6.81 -8.71 -3.98
C ILE A 157 -5.61 -8.41 -4.89
N LEU A 158 -5.08 -9.41 -5.58
CA LEU A 158 -3.95 -9.23 -6.51
C LEU A 158 -4.33 -8.40 -7.74
N ASP A 159 -5.52 -8.60 -8.30
CA ASP A 159 -6.03 -7.82 -9.42
C ASP A 159 -6.18 -6.35 -9.03
N ALA A 160 -6.69 -6.05 -7.83
CA ALA A 160 -6.73 -4.70 -7.29
C ALA A 160 -5.31 -4.09 -7.19
N ARG A 161 -4.38 -4.76 -6.49
CA ARG A 161 -2.99 -4.26 -6.31
C ARG A 161 -2.25 -4.04 -7.64
N ARG A 162 -2.53 -4.88 -8.64
CA ARG A 162 -1.95 -4.79 -9.99
C ARG A 162 -2.67 -3.77 -10.89
N LYS A 163 -3.60 -2.98 -10.34
CA LYS A 163 -4.39 -1.98 -11.04
C LYS A 163 -5.23 -2.55 -12.20
N LYS A 164 -5.60 -3.84 -12.12
CA LYS A 164 -6.49 -4.48 -13.10
C LYS A 164 -7.95 -4.06 -12.93
N LEU A 165 -8.30 -3.53 -11.76
CA LEU A 165 -9.58 -2.89 -11.46
C LEU A 165 -9.48 -1.35 -11.52
N GLY A 166 -8.44 -0.81 -12.17
CA GLY A 166 -8.14 0.61 -12.19
C GLY A 166 -7.29 1.08 -11.00
N GLY A 167 -6.88 2.36 -11.05
CA GLY A 167 -6.27 3.03 -9.91
C GLY A 167 -7.34 3.47 -8.92
N PHE A 168 -7.10 3.27 -7.61
CA PHE A 168 -8.07 3.57 -6.57
C PHE A 168 -7.46 4.32 -5.40
N THR A 169 -8.30 5.00 -4.64
CA THR A 169 -7.96 5.68 -3.38
C THR A 169 -9.03 5.34 -2.36
N LEU A 170 -8.64 4.60 -1.31
CA LEU A 170 -9.56 4.09 -0.30
C LEU A 170 -9.97 5.17 0.72
N ASP A 171 -9.08 6.10 1.03
CA ASP A 171 -9.36 7.22 1.91
C ASP A 171 -9.86 8.41 1.11
N ARG A 172 -11.11 8.82 1.35
CA ARG A 172 -11.69 10.00 0.73
C ARG A 172 -11.37 11.22 1.59
N ALA A 173 -10.94 12.31 0.95
CA ALA A 173 -10.82 13.59 1.64
C ALA A 173 -12.20 13.97 2.22
N PRO A 174 -12.26 14.57 3.42
CA PRO A 174 -13.48 15.19 3.89
C PRO A 174 -13.98 16.13 2.79
N ARG A 175 -15.26 16.02 2.39
CA ARG A 175 -15.87 17.13 1.66
C ARG A 175 -15.75 18.32 2.60
N ALA A 176 -15.15 19.41 2.13
CA ALA A 176 -15.28 20.68 2.84
C ALA A 176 -16.78 20.84 3.11
N ALA A 177 -17.16 21.10 4.36
CA ALA A 177 -18.50 21.53 4.64
C ALA A 177 -18.74 22.74 3.73
N ASP A 178 -19.83 22.74 2.97
CA ASP A 178 -20.21 23.89 2.19
C ASP A 178 -20.38 25.04 3.18
N ASP A 179 -19.39 25.94 3.26
CA ASP A 179 -19.40 27.16 4.07
C ASP A 179 -20.36 28.19 3.43
N HIS A 180 -21.61 27.78 3.24
CA HIS A 180 -22.71 28.59 2.73
C HIS A 180 -23.92 28.47 3.67
N GLU A 181 -23.85 29.24 4.76
CA GLU A 181 -25.03 29.84 5.40
C GLU A 181 -24.73 31.31 5.77
#